data_AF-A0A8X6T2J7-F1
#
_entry.id   AF-A0A8X6T2J7-F1
#
_cell.length_a   1.000
_cell.length_b   1.000
_cell.length_c   1.000
_cell.angle_alpha   90.00
_cell.angle_beta   90.00
_cell.angle_gamma   90.00
#
_symmetry.space_group_name_H-M   'P 1'
#
loop_
_entity.id
_entity.type
_entity.pdbx_description
1 polymer ?
#
loop_
_entity_poly.entity_id
_entity_poly.type
_entity_poly.pdbx_seq_one_letter_code
_entity_poly.pdbx_strand_id
1 'polypeptide(L)'
;MHHPLRVFATRKIVNSHFHLEVLKRLRNRVKRARKEIANTWHLLDDNAPSHTAFFVSEQNAIWQYYPSHNLTPADCFLFLRIKTELKSHHFGTLEAVKEATTRCLKEIPVDAFWGTFSA
;
A
#
# COMPACT_ATOMS: atom_id res chain seq x y z
N MET A 1 -36.74 13.97 9.73
CA MET A 1 -36.53 12.69 9.03
C MET A 1 -35.06 12.35 9.10
N HIS A 2 -34.71 11.34 9.90
CA HIS A 2 -33.34 10.85 10.09
C HIS A 2 -32.96 9.85 9.00
N HIS A 3 -31.83 10.04 8.32
CA HIS A 3 -31.10 8.96 7.65
C HIS A 3 -29.59 9.12 7.94
N PRO A 4 -29.00 8.32 8.83
CA PRO A 4 -27.56 8.17 8.88
C PRO A 4 -27.15 7.09 7.86
N LEU A 5 -26.61 7.50 6.71
CA LEU A 5 -25.92 6.58 5.82
C LEU A 5 -24.57 6.22 6.45
N ARG A 6 -24.56 5.17 7.27
CA ARG A 6 -23.33 4.46 7.67
C ARG A 6 -22.84 3.66 6.46
N VAL A 7 -21.82 4.17 5.79
CA VAL A 7 -21.04 3.37 4.82
C VAL A 7 -20.17 2.39 5.61
N PHE A 8 -20.67 1.17 5.82
CA PHE A 8 -19.84 0.06 6.28
C PHE A 8 -19.10 -0.52 5.07
N ALA A 9 -17.92 0.02 4.76
CA ALA A 9 -16.93 -0.80 4.07
C ALA A 9 -16.64 -2.00 4.99
N THR A 10 -16.87 -3.22 4.50
CA THR A 10 -16.64 -4.45 5.27
C THR A 10 -15.24 -4.45 5.85
N ARG A 11 -15.12 -4.42 7.18
CA ARG A 11 -13.85 -4.37 7.90
C ARG A 11 -13.14 -5.72 7.74
N LYS A 12 -12.42 -5.90 6.64
CA LYS A 12 -11.52 -7.04 6.46
C LYS A 12 -10.19 -6.71 7.11
N ILE A 13 -9.82 -7.53 8.10
CA ILE A 13 -8.49 -7.47 8.72
C ILE A 13 -7.50 -8.07 7.73
N VAL A 14 -6.36 -7.39 7.52
CA VAL A 14 -5.24 -7.94 6.75
C VAL A 14 -4.55 -8.98 7.63
N ASN A 15 -4.75 -10.26 7.30
CA ASN A 15 -3.98 -11.36 7.89
C ASN A 15 -2.85 -11.78 6.94
N SER A 16 -1.97 -12.66 7.40
CA SER A 16 -0.82 -13.15 6.64
C SER A 16 -1.20 -13.81 5.31
N HIS A 17 -2.31 -14.56 5.27
CA HIS A 17 -2.79 -15.19 4.04
C HIS A 17 -3.26 -14.16 3.00
N PHE A 18 -4.03 -13.17 3.43
CA PHE A 18 -4.47 -12.08 2.57
C PHE A 18 -3.28 -11.26 2.07
N HIS A 19 -2.32 -10.97 2.95
CA HIS A 19 -1.10 -10.26 2.59
C HIS A 19 -0.30 -11.02 1.52
N LEU A 20 -0.10 -12.34 1.66
CA LEU A 20 0.57 -13.15 0.65
C LEU A 20 -0.12 -13.08 -0.72
N GLU A 21 -1.46 -13.11 -0.76
CA GLU A 21 -2.22 -12.96 -2.01
C GLU A 21 -2.02 -11.58 -2.66
N VAL A 22 -1.89 -10.53 -1.86
CA VAL A 22 -1.52 -9.19 -2.35
C VAL A 22 -0.10 -9.21 -2.94
N LEU A 23 0.87 -9.84 -2.27
CA LEU A 23 2.24 -9.96 -2.76
C LEU A 23 2.34 -10.74 -4.08
N LYS A 24 1.56 -11.82 -4.23
CA LYS A 24 1.49 -12.59 -5.50
C LYS A 24 0.96 -11.71 -6.64
N ARG A 25 -0.08 -10.91 -6.39
CA ARG A 25 -0.63 -9.97 -7.38
C ARG A 25 0.34 -8.85 -7.73
N LEU A 26 1.05 -8.32 -6.72
CA LEU A 26 2.09 -7.31 -6.90
C LEU A 26 3.21 -7.85 -7.79
N ARG A 27 3.74 -9.04 -7.49
CA ARG A 27 4.77 -9.71 -8.30
C ARG A 27 4.34 -9.86 -9.76
N ASN A 28 3.11 -10.33 -9.99
CA ASN A 28 2.56 -10.48 -11.35
C ASN A 28 2.36 -9.13 -12.06
N ARG A 29 2.07 -8.05 -11.31
CA ARG A 29 1.98 -6.71 -11.89
C ARG A 29 3.36 -6.17 -12.25
N VAL A 30 4.37 -6.30 -11.38
CA VAL A 30 5.76 -5.88 -11.66
C VAL A 30 6.29 -6.62 -12.90
N LYS A 31 6.15 -7.95 -12.95
CA LYS A 31 6.56 -8.75 -14.13
C LYS A 31 5.95 -8.26 -15.44
N ARG A 32 4.70 -7.80 -15.43
CA ARG A 32 4.01 -7.31 -16.64
C ARG A 32 4.35 -5.87 -16.98
N ALA A 33 4.40 -4.99 -15.97
CA ALA A 33 4.51 -3.55 -16.17
C ALA A 33 5.96 -3.05 -16.20
N ARG A 34 6.89 -3.77 -15.57
CA ARG A 34 8.29 -3.38 -15.33
C ARG A 34 9.19 -4.60 -15.49
N LYS A 35 9.27 -5.11 -16.73
CA LYS A 35 9.99 -6.35 -17.09
C LYS A 35 11.47 -6.29 -16.71
N GLU A 36 12.06 -5.09 -16.77
CA GLU A 36 13.47 -4.81 -16.53
C GLU A 36 13.90 -5.06 -15.07
N ILE A 37 12.99 -4.92 -14.10
CA ILE A 37 13.27 -5.16 -12.68
C ILE A 37 12.59 -6.42 -12.14
N ALA A 38 11.94 -7.22 -12.99
CA ALA A 38 11.03 -8.29 -12.59
C ALA A 38 11.61 -9.28 -11.54
N ASN A 39 12.93 -9.48 -11.56
CA ASN A 39 13.65 -10.41 -10.69
C ASN A 39 14.66 -9.74 -9.75
N THR A 40 14.79 -8.42 -9.78
CA THR A 40 15.83 -7.66 -9.04
C THR A 40 15.25 -6.66 -8.05
N TRP A 41 13.93 -6.53 -8.00
CA TRP A 41 13.27 -5.61 -7.06
C TRP A 41 13.18 -6.21 -5.65
N HIS A 42 13.29 -5.32 -4.67
CA HIS A 42 13.18 -5.63 -3.25
C HIS A 42 11.91 -4.98 -2.68
N LEU A 43 11.31 -5.61 -1.66
CA LEU A 43 10.18 -5.05 -0.94
C LEU A 43 10.67 -4.42 0.36
N LEU A 44 10.35 -3.14 0.54
CA LEU A 44 10.52 -2.41 1.79
C LEU A 44 9.14 -2.30 2.45
N ASP A 45 8.95 -2.94 3.60
CA ASP A 45 7.68 -2.99 4.32
C ASP A 45 7.91 -2.85 5.84
N ASP A 46 6.85 -2.66 6.62
CA ASP A 46 6.92 -2.62 8.08
C ASP A 46 6.99 -4.03 8.71
N ASN A 47 7.38 -4.12 9.98
CA ASN A 47 7.50 -5.39 10.71
C ASN A 47 6.14 -5.85 11.28
N ALA A 48 5.01 -5.54 10.63
CA ALA A 48 3.70 -5.97 11.13
C ALA A 48 3.64 -7.52 11.19
N PRO A 49 2.97 -8.11 12.21
CA PRO A 49 2.92 -9.57 12.37
C PRO A 49 2.37 -10.33 11.16
N SER A 50 1.52 -9.70 10.35
CA SER A 50 1.02 -10.27 9.10
C SER A 50 2.08 -10.39 8.01
N HIS A 51 3.09 -9.52 8.02
CA HIS A 51 4.16 -9.45 7.00
C HIS A 51 5.30 -10.40 7.35
N THR A 52 5.58 -10.55 8.65
CA THR A 52 6.70 -11.34 9.17
C THR A 52 6.33 -12.76 9.59
N ALA A 53 5.06 -13.14 9.44
CA ALA A 53 4.60 -14.50 9.65
C ALA A 53 5.43 -15.49 8.81
N PHE A 54 5.83 -16.61 9.43
CA PHE A 54 6.70 -17.62 8.84
C PHE A 54 6.27 -18.05 7.42
N PHE A 55 4.98 -18.32 7.23
CA PHE A 55 4.43 -18.73 5.93
C PHE A 55 4.56 -17.65 4.85
N VAL A 56 4.50 -16.37 5.21
CA VAL A 56 4.74 -15.27 4.27
C VAL A 56 6.21 -15.24 3.89
N SER A 57 7.13 -15.35 4.87
CA SER A 57 8.56 -15.39 4.57
C SER A 57 8.97 -16.60 3.72
N GLU A 58 8.36 -17.76 3.94
CA GLU A 58 8.68 -19.00 3.22
C GLU A 58 8.16 -18.98 1.78
N GLN A 59 6.94 -18.48 1.56
CA GLN A 59 6.31 -18.48 0.23
C GLN A 59 6.60 -17.22 -0.58
N ASN A 60 7.13 -16.18 0.06
CA ASN A 60 7.50 -14.97 -0.63
C ASN A 60 8.93 -15.03 -1.16
N ALA A 61 9.07 -15.38 -2.44
CA ALA A 61 10.32 -15.26 -3.19
C ALA A 61 10.79 -13.80 -3.46
N ILE A 62 10.14 -12.79 -2.87
CA ILE A 62 10.61 -11.40 -2.95
C ILE A 62 11.46 -11.14 -1.71
N TRP A 63 12.68 -10.66 -1.90
CA TRP A 63 13.54 -10.29 -0.78
C TRP A 63 12.94 -9.07 -0.06
N GLN A 64 12.78 -9.17 1.25
CA GLN A 64 12.15 -8.15 2.09
C GLN A 64 13.17 -7.51 3.03
N TYR A 65 13.11 -6.20 3.18
CA TYR A 65 13.83 -5.46 4.20
C TYR A 65 12.84 -4.80 5.14
N TYR A 66 13.09 -4.95 6.44
CA TYR A 66 12.33 -4.29 7.49
C TYR A 66 13.22 -3.22 8.13
N PRO A 67 12.81 -1.93 8.08
CA PRO A 67 13.57 -0.87 8.71
C PRO A 67 13.61 -1.06 10.23
N SER A 68 14.70 -0.61 10.87
CA SER A 68 14.87 -0.69 12.33
C SER A 68 13.86 0.17 13.09
N HIS A 69 13.37 1.23 12.45
CA HIS A 69 12.19 1.99 12.87
C HIS A 69 10.96 1.49 12.10
N ASN A 70 9.79 1.40 12.73
CA ASN A 70 8.53 1.01 12.10
C ASN A 70 7.94 2.08 11.14
N LEU A 71 8.79 2.90 10.53
CA LEU A 71 8.41 3.95 9.60
C LEU A 71 8.97 3.62 8.23
N THR A 72 8.10 3.32 7.29
CA THR A 72 8.46 3.14 5.88
C THR A 72 8.29 4.45 5.11
N PRO A 73 8.88 4.59 3.91
CA PRO A 73 8.54 5.69 3.01
C PRO A 73 7.02 5.81 2.73
N ALA A 74 6.29 4.69 2.78
CA ALA A 74 4.84 4.71 2.64
C ALA A 74 4.17 5.45 3.82
N ASP A 75 4.59 5.20 5.05
CA ASP A 75 4.04 5.84 6.27
C ASP A 75 4.38 7.32 6.35
N CYS A 76 5.62 7.68 6.02
CA CYS A 76 6.13 9.05 6.15
C CYS A 76 5.71 9.97 5.01
N PHE A 77 5.44 9.46 3.81
CA PHE A 77 5.14 10.29 2.64
C PHE A 77 3.81 9.94 1.99
N LEU A 78 3.67 8.70 1.54
CA LEU A 78 2.54 8.30 0.68
C LEU A 78 1.20 8.44 1.41
N PHE A 79 1.10 7.84 2.60
CA PHE A 79 -0.12 7.86 3.39
C PHE A 79 -0.40 9.24 3.99
N LEU A 80 0.62 10.03 4.36
CA LEU A 80 0.40 11.41 4.80
C LEU A 80 -0.20 12.28 3.68
N ARG A 81 0.29 12.13 2.46
CA ARG A 81 -0.22 12.85 1.30
C ARG A 81 -1.65 12.44 0.97
N ILE A 82 -1.92 11.13 0.85
CA ILE A 82 -3.28 10.61 0.62
C ILE A 82 -4.21 11.06 1.74
N LYS A 83 -3.78 10.96 3.00
CA LYS A 83 -4.59 11.39 4.15
C LYS A 83 -4.93 12.87 4.08
N THR A 84 -4.00 13.71 3.63
CA THR A 84 -4.23 15.15 3.46
C THR A 84 -5.27 15.40 2.37
N GLU A 85 -5.16 14.71 1.24
CA GLU A 85 -6.14 14.81 0.14
C GLU A 85 -7.52 14.28 0.51
N LEU A 86 -7.60 13.21 1.30
CA LEU A 86 -8.88 12.68 1.74
C LEU A 86 -9.48 13.47 2.90
N LYS A 87 -8.68 14.30 3.60
CA LYS A 87 -9.14 15.09 4.74
C LYS A 87 -10.16 16.13 4.28
N SER A 88 -11.14 16.41 5.14
CA SER A 88 -12.20 17.41 4.88
C SER A 88 -13.20 17.06 3.77
N HIS A 89 -13.09 15.89 3.13
CA HIS A 89 -14.04 15.40 2.14
C HIS A 89 -14.88 14.23 2.68
N HIS A 90 -16.21 14.32 2.49
CA HIS A 90 -17.11 13.21 2.78
C HIS A 90 -17.38 12.40 1.50
N PHE A 91 -16.76 11.22 1.40
CA PHE A 91 -17.00 10.29 0.30
C PHE A 91 -18.18 9.37 0.64
N GLY A 92 -19.26 9.48 -0.13
CA GLY A 92 -20.47 8.66 0.08
C GLY A 92 -20.33 7.19 -0.35
N THR A 93 -19.28 6.84 -1.10
CA THR A 93 -19.07 5.49 -1.64
C THR A 93 -17.60 5.09 -1.59
N LEU A 94 -17.34 3.78 -1.59
CA LEU A 94 -15.98 3.23 -1.65
C LEU A 94 -15.32 3.56 -2.99
N GLU A 95 -16.10 3.59 -4.06
CA GLU A 95 -15.66 3.94 -5.41
C GLU A 95 -15.10 5.37 -5.45
N ALA A 96 -15.79 6.32 -4.80
CA ALA A 96 -15.32 7.69 -4.71
C ALA A 96 -14.01 7.81 -3.91
N VAL A 97 -13.85 7.03 -2.83
CA VAL A 97 -12.58 6.95 -2.09
C VAL A 97 -11.46 6.40 -2.97
N LYS A 98 -11.72 5.31 -3.71
CA LYS A 98 -10.74 4.69 -4.62
C LYS A 98 -10.33 5.65 -5.73
N GLU A 99 -11.28 6.38 -6.30
CA GLU A 99 -11.02 7.36 -7.36
C GLU A 99 -10.17 8.52 -6.85
N ALA A 100 -10.55 9.13 -5.72
CA ALA A 100 -9.78 10.21 -5.10
C ALA A 100 -8.37 9.76 -4.73
N THR A 101 -8.23 8.58 -4.13
CA THR A 101 -6.91 7.99 -3.82
C THR A 101 -6.09 7.75 -5.09
N THR A 102 -6.70 7.22 -6.14
CA THR A 102 -6.03 6.95 -7.42
C THR A 102 -5.57 8.24 -8.09
N ARG A 103 -6.39 9.29 -8.05
CA ARG A 103 -6.02 10.63 -8.55
C ARG A 103 -4.82 11.18 -7.77
N CYS A 104 -4.90 11.18 -6.44
CA CYS A 104 -3.80 11.61 -5.57
C CYS A 104 -2.50 10.86 -5.89
N LEU A 105 -2.55 9.53 -6.11
CA LEU A 105 -1.38 8.73 -6.46
C LEU A 105 -0.77 9.10 -7.83
N LYS A 106 -1.62 9.37 -8.82
CA LYS A 106 -1.17 9.76 -10.18
C LYS A 106 -0.54 11.14 -10.24
N GLU A 107 -0.93 12.03 -9.32
CA GLU A 107 -0.43 13.40 -9.24
C GLU A 107 0.90 13.52 -8.49
N ILE A 108 1.42 12.43 -7.93
CA ILE A 108 2.73 12.42 -7.27
C ILE A 108 3.83 12.54 -8.34
N PRO A 109 4.64 13.62 -8.30
CA PRO A 109 5.79 13.74 -9.18
C PRO A 109 6.81 12.61 -8.92
N VAL A 110 7.45 12.12 -9.99
CA VAL A 110 8.38 11.00 -9.91
C VAL A 110 9.57 11.32 -9.01
N ASP A 111 10.12 12.52 -9.12
CA ASP A 111 11.20 13.06 -8.28
C ASP A 111 10.78 13.15 -6.80
N ALA A 112 9.57 13.62 -6.51
CA ALA A 112 9.05 13.65 -5.15
C ALA A 112 8.93 12.24 -4.54
N PHE A 113 8.50 11.24 -5.33
CA PHE A 113 8.46 9.86 -4.89
C PHE A 113 9.86 9.28 -4.67
N TRP A 114 10.80 9.52 -5.59
CA TRP A 114 12.19 9.05 -5.46
C TRP A 114 12.92 9.67 -4.27
N GLY A 115 12.65 10.94 -3.95
CA GLY A 115 13.23 11.63 -2.80
C GLY A 115 12.97 10.90 -1.47
N THR A 116 11.89 10.11 -1.38
CA THR A 116 11.56 9.34 -0.16
C THR A 116 12.48 8.16 0.11
N PHE A 117 13.21 7.68 -0.90
CA PHE A 117 14.18 6.57 -0.77
C PHE A 117 15.62 7.06 -0.65
N SER A 118 15.84 8.37 -0.73
CA SER A 118 17.17 9.00 -0.69
C SER A 118 17.42 9.77 0.62
N ALA A 119 16.46 9.74 1.53
CA ALA A 119 16.46 10.46 2.81
C ALA A 119 17.11 9.65 3.93
#